data_AF-A0A7J3G515-F1
#
_entry.id   AF-A0A7J3G515-F1
#
_cell.length_a   1.000
_cell.length_b   1.000
_cell.length_c   1.000
_cell.angle_alpha   90.00
_cell.angle_beta   90.00
_cell.angle_gamma   90.00
#
_symmetry.space_group_name_H-M   'P 1'
#
loop_
_entity.id
_entity.type
_entity.pdbx_description
1 polymer ?
#
loop_
_entity_poly.entity_id
_entity_poly.type
_entity_poly.pdbx_seq_one_letter_code
_entity_poly.pdbx_strand_id
1 'polypeptide(L)'
;LGFGYLIVSSISAFVYWTLRVRYEHPVAAAVRNLSRILGLGALVASIAGGVGGAASGVALGGFIGIVIGFASQQILGQALAGLFVLITRPFKIGDSVNVAGEEGLVEDITTLFTIVAKPDGTKTLIPNNAILGGKIHIKPSQ
;
A
#
# COMPACT_ATOMS: atom_id res chain seq x y z
N LEU A 1 20.86 0.76 -23.73
CA LEU A 1 19.69 -0.14 -23.56
C LEU A 1 20.06 -1.45 -22.88
N GLY A 2 20.98 -2.26 -23.43
CA GLY A 2 21.36 -3.56 -22.84
C GLY A 2 21.82 -3.50 -21.38
N PHE A 3 22.75 -2.60 -21.05
CA PHE A 3 23.25 -2.46 -19.67
C PHE A 3 22.16 -2.03 -18.67
N GLY A 4 21.27 -1.14 -19.07
CA GLY A 4 20.15 -0.72 -18.24
C GLY A 4 19.13 -1.82 -17.99
N TYR A 5 18.82 -2.63 -19.01
CA TYR A 5 17.97 -3.81 -18.84
C TYR A 5 18.59 -4.82 -17.88
N LEU A 6 19.91 -5.04 -17.97
CA LEU A 6 20.64 -5.91 -17.04
C LEU A 6 20.48 -5.43 -15.60
N ILE A 7 20.65 -4.14 -15.31
CA ILE A 7 20.45 -3.57 -13.97
C ILE A 7 19.03 -3.86 -13.46
N VAL A 8 18.00 -3.53 -14.25
CA VAL A 8 16.60 -3.76 -13.86
C VAL A 8 16.33 -5.25 -13.61
N SER A 9 16.87 -6.11 -14.47
CA SER A 9 16.71 -7.56 -14.34
C SER A 9 17.39 -8.11 -13.08
N SER A 10 18.60 -7.62 -12.75
CA SER A 10 19.37 -8.00 -11.56
C SER A 10 18.67 -7.55 -10.28
N ILE A 11 18.20 -6.31 -10.22
CA ILE A 11 17.43 -5.80 -9.07
C ILE A 11 16.15 -6.63 -8.90
N SER A 12 15.43 -6.88 -9.99
CA SER A 12 14.17 -7.64 -9.92
C SER A 12 14.41 -9.09 -9.51
N ALA A 13 15.51 -9.71 -9.95
CA ALA A 13 15.91 -11.05 -9.54
C ALA A 13 16.32 -11.08 -8.06
N PHE A 14 17.02 -10.06 -7.58
CA PHE A 14 17.37 -9.90 -6.17
C PHE A 14 16.14 -9.73 -5.28
N VAL A 15 15.20 -8.88 -5.68
CA VAL A 15 13.90 -8.71 -5.01
C VAL A 15 13.15 -10.04 -4.96
N TYR A 16 13.01 -10.72 -6.10
CA TYR A 16 12.39 -12.04 -6.15
C TYR A 16 13.07 -13.05 -5.20
N TRP A 17 14.40 -13.06 -5.19
CA TRP A 17 15.18 -13.96 -4.34
C TRP A 17 15.04 -13.64 -2.85
N THR A 18 14.83 -12.38 -2.51
CA THR A 18 14.60 -11.96 -1.13
C THR A 18 13.18 -12.33 -0.69
N LEU A 19 12.16 -12.11 -1.54
CA LEU A 19 10.76 -12.40 -1.21
C LEU A 19 10.47 -13.90 -1.11
N ARG A 20 11.08 -14.75 -1.94
CA ARG A 20 10.90 -16.21 -1.87
C ARG A 20 11.38 -16.83 -0.54
N VAL A 21 12.15 -16.11 0.27
CA VAL A 21 12.54 -16.57 1.61
C VAL A 21 11.35 -16.53 2.59
N ARG A 22 10.36 -15.65 2.34
CA ARG A 22 9.23 -15.44 3.25
C ARG A 22 7.84 -15.67 2.62
N TYR A 23 7.72 -15.63 1.29
CA TYR A 23 6.44 -15.65 0.58
C TYR A 23 6.39 -16.76 -0.49
N GLU A 24 5.18 -17.23 -0.76
CA GLU A 24 4.92 -18.21 -1.81
C GLU A 24 5.23 -17.68 -3.22
N HIS A 25 5.43 -18.63 -4.15
CA HIS A 25 5.83 -18.33 -5.53
C HIS A 25 4.95 -17.29 -6.25
N PRO A 26 3.60 -17.31 -6.13
CA PRO A 26 2.75 -16.34 -6.82
C PRO A 26 3.00 -14.90 -6.36
N VAL A 27 3.16 -14.69 -5.05
CA VAL A 27 3.41 -13.36 -4.46
C VAL A 27 4.79 -12.84 -4.88
N ALA A 28 5.82 -13.69 -4.78
CA ALA A 28 7.16 -13.33 -5.20
C ALA A 28 7.23 -12.98 -6.70
N ALA A 29 6.50 -13.72 -7.54
CA ALA A 29 6.42 -13.45 -8.98
C ALA A 29 5.70 -12.13 -9.30
N ALA A 30 4.60 -11.84 -8.59
CA ALA A 30 3.87 -10.58 -8.74
C ALA A 30 4.75 -9.37 -8.38
N VAL A 31 5.46 -9.45 -7.25
CA VAL A 31 6.36 -8.36 -6.81
C VAL A 31 7.54 -8.20 -7.78
N ARG A 32 8.11 -9.30 -8.28
CA ARG A 32 9.14 -9.23 -9.33
C ARG A 32 8.65 -8.49 -10.57
N ASN A 33 7.44 -8.79 -11.04
CA ASN A 33 6.88 -8.17 -12.23
C ASN A 33 6.64 -6.67 -11.99
N LEU A 34 6.15 -6.31 -10.80
CA LEU A 34 5.99 -4.91 -10.40
C LEU A 34 7.34 -4.17 -10.39
N SER A 35 8.38 -4.75 -9.76
CA SER A 35 9.73 -4.17 -9.75
C SER A 35 10.31 -4.01 -11.15
N ARG A 36 10.05 -4.96 -12.07
CA ARG A 36 10.46 -4.85 -13.47
C ARG A 36 9.78 -3.71 -14.19
N ILE A 37 8.47 -3.56 -14.04
CA ILE A 37 7.71 -2.47 -14.69
C ILE A 37 8.21 -1.11 -14.20
N LEU A 38 8.37 -0.95 -12.88
CA LEU A 38 8.88 0.28 -12.28
C LEU A 38 10.31 0.58 -12.74
N GLY A 39 11.19 -0.42 -12.73
CA GLY A 39 12.58 -0.29 -13.16
C GLY A 39 12.71 0.05 -14.64
N LEU A 40 11.87 -0.53 -15.51
CA LEU A 40 11.84 -0.19 -16.93
C LEU A 40 11.35 1.25 -17.16
N GLY A 41 10.32 1.70 -16.42
CA GLY A 41 9.88 3.09 -16.45
C GLY A 41 10.99 4.07 -16.08
N ALA A 42 11.70 3.79 -14.99
CA ALA A 42 12.85 4.59 -14.56
C ALA A 42 14.00 4.58 -15.58
N LEU A 43 14.25 3.44 -16.22
CA LEU A 43 15.25 3.30 -17.28
C LEU A 43 14.91 4.16 -18.50
N VAL A 44 13.65 4.13 -18.95
CA VAL A 44 13.18 4.95 -20.08
C VAL A 44 13.32 6.43 -19.76
N ALA A 45 12.92 6.87 -18.56
CA ALA A 45 13.07 8.26 -18.14
C ALA A 45 14.56 8.69 -18.11
N SER A 46 15.45 7.82 -17.64
CA SER A 46 16.88 8.08 -17.58
C SER A 46 17.51 8.19 -18.98
N ILE A 47 17.12 7.33 -19.92
CA ILE A 47 17.58 7.40 -21.32
C ILE A 47 17.08 8.68 -21.98
N ALA A 48 15.82 9.05 -21.77
CA ALA A 48 15.28 10.30 -22.30
C ALA A 48 16.01 11.54 -21.75
N GLY A 49 16.42 11.52 -20.48
CA GLY A 49 17.26 12.56 -19.90
C GLY A 49 18.66 12.63 -20.52
N GLY A 50 19.27 11.48 -20.80
CA GLY A 50 20.60 11.41 -21.41
C GLY A 50 20.63 11.80 -22.89
N VAL A 51 19.60 11.46 -23.66
CA VAL A 51 19.54 11.70 -25.12
C VAL A 51 18.80 12.99 -25.48
N GLY A 52 17.68 13.28 -24.82
CA GLY A 52 16.83 14.46 -25.07
C GLY A 52 17.17 15.66 -24.19
N GLY A 53 18.16 15.53 -23.31
CA GLY A 53 18.51 16.53 -22.30
C GLY A 53 17.67 16.40 -21.03
N ALA A 54 18.13 17.07 -19.96
CA ALA A 54 17.57 16.92 -18.62
C ALA A 54 16.05 17.18 -18.55
N ALA A 55 15.55 18.13 -19.34
CA ALA A 55 14.12 18.44 -19.40
C ALA A 55 13.26 17.24 -19.85
N SER A 56 13.70 16.48 -20.86
CA SER A 56 12.98 15.29 -21.33
C SER A 56 12.97 14.17 -20.30
N GLY A 57 14.08 13.99 -19.58
CA GLY A 57 14.16 13.00 -18.50
C GLY A 57 13.25 13.35 -17.32
N VAL A 58 13.23 14.62 -16.92
CA VAL A 58 12.34 15.13 -15.87
C VAL A 58 10.87 15.03 -16.29
N ALA A 59 10.54 15.34 -17.54
CA ALA A 59 9.16 15.25 -18.03
C ALA A 59 8.63 13.80 -17.99
N LEU A 60 9.37 12.84 -18.53
CA LEU A 60 8.96 11.43 -18.52
C LEU A 60 9.00 10.83 -17.11
N GLY A 61 10.06 11.09 -16.35
CA GLY A 61 10.19 10.61 -14.97
C GLY A 61 9.11 11.19 -14.07
N GLY A 62 8.80 12.48 -14.22
CA GLY A 62 7.74 13.17 -13.50
C GLY A 62 6.36 12.59 -13.83
N PHE A 63 6.05 12.39 -15.12
CA PHE A 63 4.80 11.75 -15.53
C PHE A 63 4.64 10.35 -14.93
N ILE A 64 5.67 9.51 -15.05
CA ILE A 64 5.67 8.15 -14.49
C ILE A 64 5.48 8.21 -12.96
N GLY A 65 6.19 9.10 -12.27
CA GLY A 65 6.07 9.29 -10.83
C GLY A 65 4.66 9.71 -10.41
N ILE A 66 4.02 10.61 -11.14
CA ILE A 66 2.64 11.05 -10.88
C ILE A 66 1.66 9.88 -11.04
N VAL A 67 1.77 9.12 -12.14
CA VAL A 67 0.88 7.97 -12.39
C VAL A 67 1.02 6.91 -11.29
N ILE A 68 2.25 6.58 -10.89
CA ILE A 68 2.51 5.64 -9.80
C ILE A 68 1.98 6.17 -8.47
N GLY A 69 2.18 7.47 -8.21
CA GLY A 69 1.69 8.15 -7.01
C GLY A 69 0.17 8.07 -6.90
N PHE A 70 -0.55 8.40 -7.98
CA PHE A 70 -2.01 8.28 -8.03
C PHE A 70 -2.48 6.83 -7.85
N ALA A 71 -1.81 5.87 -8.50
CA ALA A 71 -2.16 4.46 -8.34
C ALA A 71 -1.96 3.96 -6.90
N SER A 72 -0.96 4.49 -6.18
CA SER A 72 -0.60 4.06 -4.82
C SER A 72 -1.33 4.85 -3.72
N GLN A 73 -1.97 5.97 -4.06
CA GLN A 73 -2.57 6.92 -3.12
C GLN A 73 -3.51 6.24 -2.12
N GLN A 74 -4.36 5.32 -2.59
CA GLN A 74 -5.36 4.66 -1.74
C GLN A 74 -4.74 3.74 -0.69
N ILE A 75 -3.65 3.03 -1.02
CA ILE A 75 -2.95 2.13 -0.11
C ILE A 75 -2.19 2.95 0.93
N LEU A 76 -1.49 4.00 0.49
CA LEU A 76 -0.77 4.91 1.37
C LEU A 76 -1.72 5.62 2.35
N GLY A 77 -2.89 6.06 1.88
CA GLY A 77 -3.91 6.67 2.72
C GLY A 77 -4.40 5.72 3.82
N GLN A 78 -4.61 4.44 3.51
CA GLN A 78 -4.96 3.42 4.50
C GLN A 78 -3.84 3.17 5.51
N ALA A 79 -2.60 3.07 5.05
CA ALA A 79 -1.44 2.84 5.92
C ALA A 79 -1.22 4.00 6.91
N LEU A 80 -1.29 5.25 6.41
CA LEU A 80 -1.19 6.43 7.24
C LEU A 80 -2.36 6.53 8.22
N ALA A 81 -3.57 6.18 7.78
CA ALA A 81 -4.73 6.17 8.65
C ALA A 81 -4.60 5.14 9.78
N GLY A 82 -4.16 3.92 9.47
CA GLY A 82 -3.89 2.89 10.47
C GLY A 82 -2.83 3.32 11.47
N LEU A 83 -1.73 3.90 11.00
CA LEU A 83 -0.68 4.43 11.86
C LEU A 83 -1.22 5.53 12.80
N PHE A 84 -2.06 6.43 12.28
CA PHE A 84 -2.64 7.49 13.08
C PHE A 84 -3.61 6.95 14.14
N VAL A 85 -4.43 5.95 13.82
CA VAL A 85 -5.29 5.25 14.80
C VAL A 85 -4.45 4.60 15.90
N LEU A 86 -3.33 3.96 15.55
CA LEU A 86 -2.44 3.32 16.52
C LEU A 86 -1.75 4.32 17.47
N ILE A 87 -1.42 5.53 16.98
CA ILE A 87 -0.80 6.60 17.76
C ILE A 87 -1.83 7.29 18.67
N THR A 88 -2.96 7.70 18.10
CA THR A 88 -3.98 8.48 18.83
C THR A 88 -4.89 7.60 19.70
N ARG A 89 -4.95 6.30 19.40
CA ARG A 89 -5.77 5.28 20.09
C ARG A 89 -7.18 5.78 20.44
N PRO A 90 -7.98 6.23 19.45
CA PRO A 90 -9.33 6.72 19.71
C PRO A 90 -10.27 5.61 20.22
N PHE A 91 -9.96 4.35 19.88
CA PHE A 91 -10.58 3.13 20.38
C PHE A 91 -9.50 2.04 20.49
N LYS A 92 -9.78 1.02 21.29
CA LYS A 92 -8.88 -0.12 21.52
C LYS A 92 -9.49 -1.41 20.99
N ILE A 93 -8.64 -2.41 20.83
CA ILE A 93 -9.08 -3.79 20.58
C ILE A 93 -9.95 -4.23 21.77
N GLY A 94 -11.14 -4.75 21.47
CA GLY A 94 -12.17 -5.09 22.45
C GLY A 94 -13.23 -4.03 22.69
N ASP A 95 -13.12 -2.82 22.11
CA ASP A 95 -14.19 -1.83 22.21
C ASP A 95 -15.33 -2.16 21.23
N SER A 96 -16.57 -1.93 21.66
CA SER A 96 -17.74 -1.98 20.79
C SER A 96 -17.90 -0.63 20.09
N VAL A 97 -17.79 -0.65 18.77
CA VAL A 97 -17.79 0.56 17.94
C VAL A 97 -18.80 0.42 16.80
N ASN A 98 -19.38 1.55 16.40
CA ASN A 98 -20.09 1.67 15.13
C ASN A 98 -19.31 2.62 14.24
N VAL A 99 -18.72 2.05 13.17
CA VAL A 99 -17.80 2.74 12.27
C VAL A 99 -18.18 2.42 10.84
N ALA A 100 -18.24 3.45 9.98
CA ALA A 100 -18.64 3.31 8.58
C ALA A 100 -20.00 2.61 8.36
N GLY A 101 -20.92 2.70 9.34
CA GLY A 101 -22.24 2.07 9.30
C GLY A 101 -22.28 0.62 9.77
N GLU A 102 -21.14 0.06 10.18
CA GLU A 102 -21.00 -1.30 10.68
C GLU A 102 -20.79 -1.30 12.19
N GLU A 103 -21.63 -2.03 12.92
CA GLU A 103 -21.54 -2.16 14.37
C GLU A 103 -20.93 -3.52 14.76
N GLY A 104 -19.96 -3.49 15.66
CA GLY A 104 -19.36 -4.71 16.19
C GLY A 104 -18.21 -4.44 17.16
N LEU A 105 -17.55 -5.53 17.54
CA LEU A 105 -16.39 -5.51 18.42
C LEU A 105 -15.11 -5.38 17.59
N VAL A 106 -14.21 -4.46 17.96
CA VAL A 106 -12.89 -4.37 17.31
C VAL A 106 -12.06 -5.59 17.69
N GLU A 107 -11.78 -6.45 16.72
CA GLU A 107 -10.96 -7.66 16.93
C GLU A 107 -9.47 -7.37 16.74
N ASP A 108 -9.12 -6.62 15.69
CA ASP A 108 -7.72 -6.28 15.39
C ASP A 108 -7.60 -5.01 14.55
N ILE A 109 -6.46 -4.33 14.66
CA ILE A 109 -6.12 -3.13 13.89
C ILE A 109 -4.82 -3.39 13.13
N THR A 110 -4.94 -3.73 11.85
CA THR A 110 -3.79 -3.87 10.95
C THR A 110 -3.43 -2.51 10.33
N THR A 111 -2.25 -2.41 9.72
CA THR A 111 -1.79 -1.19 9.03
C THR A 111 -2.78 -0.67 7.99
N LEU A 112 -3.47 -1.54 7.24
CA LEU A 112 -4.37 -1.13 6.15
C LEU A 112 -5.86 -1.20 6.52
N PHE A 113 -6.24 -2.19 7.34
CA PHE A 113 -7.62 -2.50 7.67
C PHE A 113 -7.79 -2.67 9.17
N THR A 114 -8.98 -2.34 9.66
CA THR A 114 -9.46 -2.71 11.00
C THR A 114 -10.47 -3.83 10.85
N ILE A 115 -10.32 -4.87 11.67
CA ILE A 115 -11.17 -6.05 11.67
C ILE A 115 -12.22 -5.85 12.77
N VAL A 116 -13.49 -5.83 12.36
CA VAL A 116 -14.63 -5.72 13.27
C VAL A 116 -15.43 -7.01 13.23
N ALA A 117 -15.56 -7.66 14.38
CA ALA A 117 -16.38 -8.85 14.55
C ALA A 117 -17.83 -8.46 14.86
N LYS A 118 -18.76 -8.92 14.04
CA LYS A 118 -20.19 -8.67 14.21
C LYS A 118 -20.82 -9.67 15.18
N PRO A 119 -21.98 -9.32 15.78
CA PRO A 119 -22.73 -10.26 16.64
C PRO A 119 -23.19 -11.54 15.93
N ASP A 120 -23.29 -11.53 14.60
CA ASP A 120 -23.65 -12.68 13.77
C ASP A 120 -22.48 -13.65 13.53
N GLY A 121 -21.29 -13.37 14.08
CA GLY A 121 -20.07 -14.17 13.91
C GLY A 121 -19.28 -13.89 12.64
N THR A 122 -19.72 -12.94 11.80
CA THR A 122 -18.97 -12.53 10.61
C THR A 122 -17.91 -11.48 10.95
N LYS A 123 -16.84 -11.43 10.16
CA LYS A 123 -15.76 -10.44 10.29
C LYS A 123 -15.81 -9.46 9.13
N THR A 124 -15.82 -8.17 9.45
CA THR A 124 -15.84 -7.10 8.46
C THR A 124 -14.48 -6.41 8.45
N LEU A 125 -13.86 -6.34 7.27
CA LEU A 125 -12.60 -5.62 7.06
C LEU A 125 -12.91 -4.21 6.62
N ILE A 126 -12.67 -3.23 7.49
CA ILE A 126 -12.94 -1.82 7.22
C ILE A 126 -11.62 -1.13 6.88
N PRO A 127 -11.50 -0.49 5.70
CA PRO A 127 -10.32 0.30 5.36
C PRO A 127 -10.09 1.41 6.38
N ASN A 128 -8.87 1.55 6.90
CA ASN A 128 -8.57 2.50 7.98
C ASN A 128 -8.89 3.97 7.59
N ASN A 129 -8.77 4.32 6.32
CA ASN A 129 -9.13 5.66 5.83
C ASN A 129 -10.63 5.97 6.01
N ALA A 130 -11.51 4.97 5.84
CA ALA A 130 -12.94 5.14 6.06
C ALA A 130 -13.28 5.40 7.54
N ILE A 131 -12.44 4.93 8.46
CA ILE A 131 -12.58 5.10 9.91
C ILE A 131 -12.24 6.53 10.32
N LEU A 132 -11.10 7.05 9.83
CA LEU A 132 -10.68 8.42 10.15
C LEU A 132 -11.53 9.49 9.47
N GLY A 133 -12.05 9.21 8.27
CA GLY A 133 -12.93 10.12 7.56
C GLY A 133 -14.38 10.13 8.08
N GLY A 134 -14.73 9.20 8.97
CA GLY A 134 -16.10 8.96 9.44
C GLY A 134 -16.33 9.38 10.90
N LYS A 135 -17.61 9.47 11.27
CA LYS A 135 -18.00 9.58 12.69
C LYS A 135 -17.82 8.22 13.36
N ILE A 136 -17.17 8.22 14.52
CA ILE A 136 -16.92 7.02 15.32
C ILE A 136 -17.87 7.08 16.53
N HIS A 137 -18.80 6.13 16.64
CA HIS A 137 -19.61 5.98 17.84
C HIS A 137 -19.01 4.87 18.70
N ILE A 138 -18.55 5.22 19.89
CA ILE A 138 -18.00 4.28 20.86
C ILE A 138 -19.10 3.97 21.86
N LYS A 139 -19.51 2.70 21.97
CA LYS A 139 -20.41 2.26 23.02
C LYS A 139 -19.54 1.80 24.20
N PRO A 140 -19.69 2.40 25.40
CA PRO A 140 -18.96 1.93 26.56
C PRO A 140 -19.37 0.48 26.84
N SER A 141 -18.38 -0.41 26.90
CA SER A 141 -18.56 -1.76 27.44
C SER A 141 -19.05 -1.62 28.87
N GLN A 142 -20.32 -1.95 29.14
CA GLN A 142 -20.79 -2.22 30.50
C GLN A 142 -20.23 -3.55 30.98
#